data_AF-A0A2S5N2B7-F1
#
_entry.id   AF-A0A2S5N2B7-F1
#
_cell.length_a   1.000
_cell.length_b   1.000
_cell.length_c   1.000
_cell.angle_alpha   90.00
_cell.angle_beta   90.00
_cell.angle_gamma   90.00
#
_symmetry.space_group_name_H-M   'P 1'
#
loop_
_entity.id
_entity.type
_entity.pdbx_description
1 polymer ?
#
loop_
_entity_poly.entity_id
_entity_poly.type
_entity_poly.pdbx_seq_one_letter_code
_entity_poly.pdbx_strand_id
1 'polypeptide(L)'
;MADNTTAIEQFGVHLMIDGYDADPVRLADPCLLEALLRDLPDHMGMHRISEVVVVEVGPKNRKDPGGISGFVMIAESHFSLHTFPARRFITLDIYTCQNSLDTAAITAQLASALGLTDMDVFVQPRGLRYPSENHPGIPSALAIGSPPSCPVNSRLKGADTDTQPLSKLSAMR
;
A
#
# COMPACT_ATOMS: atom_id res chain seq x y z
N MET A 1 11.77 9.09 43.51
CA MET A 1 11.85 9.15 42.04
C MET A 1 10.80 8.17 41.53
N ALA A 2 9.60 8.62 41.18
CA ALA A 2 8.58 7.72 40.66
C ALA A 2 9.00 7.31 39.25
N ASP A 3 9.21 6.01 39.07
CA ASP A 3 9.42 5.38 37.76
C ASP A 3 8.12 5.49 36.97
N ASN A 4 7.96 6.59 36.24
CA ASN A 4 6.81 6.82 35.36
C ASN A 4 7.09 6.19 33.99
N THR A 5 7.34 4.88 33.99
CA THR A 5 7.43 4.11 32.75
C THR A 5 6.02 3.95 32.19
N THR A 6 5.66 4.79 31.22
CA THR A 6 4.42 4.65 30.45
C THR A 6 4.36 3.22 29.89
N ALA A 7 3.24 2.52 30.09
CA ALA A 7 3.03 1.21 29.49
C ALA A 7 3.17 1.32 27.97
N ILE A 8 4.00 0.43 27.40
CA ILE A 8 4.25 0.37 25.97
C ILE A 8 3.79 -0.96 25.41
N GLU A 9 3.27 -0.94 24.20
CA GLU A 9 2.90 -2.12 23.43
C GLU A 9 3.35 -2.01 21.97
N GLN A 10 3.14 -3.09 21.22
CA GLN A 10 3.29 -3.09 19.76
C GLN A 10 2.03 -2.51 19.14
N PHE A 11 2.20 -1.58 18.19
CA PHE A 11 1.07 -1.01 17.46
C PHE A 11 0.49 -1.96 16.41
N GLY A 12 1.35 -2.70 15.69
CA GLY A 12 0.88 -3.57 14.63
C GLY A 12 1.98 -4.24 13.82
N VAL A 13 1.65 -4.75 12.64
CA VAL A 13 2.56 -5.48 11.75
C VAL A 13 2.44 -4.96 10.32
N HIS A 14 3.58 -4.74 9.67
CA HIS A 14 3.68 -4.45 8.25
C HIS A 14 4.24 -5.66 7.50
N LEU A 15 3.38 -6.30 6.71
CA LEU A 15 3.73 -7.40 5.81
C LEU A 15 3.95 -6.81 4.42
N MET A 16 5.16 -6.94 3.88
CA MET A 16 5.52 -6.51 2.53
C MET A 16 5.85 -7.74 1.70
N ILE A 17 5.33 -7.81 0.48
CA ILE A 17 5.48 -8.95 -0.42
C ILE A 17 5.94 -8.45 -1.77
N ASP A 18 7.06 -8.99 -2.25
CA ASP A 18 7.53 -8.83 -3.62
C ASP A 18 7.29 -10.16 -4.36
N GLY A 19 6.33 -10.16 -5.28
CA GLY A 19 5.92 -11.33 -6.04
C GLY A 19 6.54 -11.34 -7.43
N TYR A 20 7.11 -12.49 -7.81
CA TYR A 20 7.78 -12.70 -9.09
C TYR A 20 7.08 -13.76 -9.94
N ASP A 21 7.35 -13.70 -11.24
CA ASP A 21 6.83 -14.63 -12.24
C ASP A 21 5.30 -14.77 -12.24
N ALA A 22 4.60 -13.71 -11.84
CA ALA A 22 3.14 -13.62 -11.81
C ALA A 22 2.49 -13.81 -13.19
N ASP A 23 1.21 -14.16 -13.21
CA ASP A 23 0.41 -14.17 -14.43
C ASP A 23 0.19 -12.73 -14.93
N PRO A 24 0.76 -12.34 -16.09
CA PRO A 24 0.69 -10.97 -16.58
C PRO A 24 -0.75 -10.54 -16.93
N VAL A 25 -1.64 -11.48 -17.27
CA VAL A 25 -3.06 -11.17 -17.54
C VAL A 25 -3.75 -10.74 -16.26
N ARG A 26 -3.46 -11.45 -15.15
CA ARG A 26 -4.02 -11.13 -13.83
C ARG A 26 -3.45 -9.85 -13.25
N LEU A 27 -2.16 -9.59 -13.46
CA LEU A 27 -1.54 -8.33 -13.05
C LEU A 27 -2.11 -7.10 -13.79
N ALA A 28 -2.68 -7.31 -14.97
CA ALA A 28 -3.29 -6.27 -15.80
C ALA A 28 -4.82 -6.19 -15.64
N ASP A 29 -5.41 -6.96 -14.73
CA ASP A 29 -6.87 -6.98 -14.51
C ASP A 29 -7.24 -6.04 -13.35
N PRO A 30 -7.74 -4.82 -13.63
CA PRO A 30 -8.11 -3.87 -12.59
C PRO A 30 -9.26 -4.39 -11.71
N CYS A 31 -10.17 -5.19 -12.24
CA CYS A 31 -11.30 -5.74 -11.48
C CYS A 31 -10.82 -6.78 -10.46
N LEU A 32 -9.86 -7.62 -10.84
CA LEU A 32 -9.22 -8.57 -9.91
C LEU A 32 -8.46 -7.84 -8.80
N LEU A 33 -7.67 -6.82 -9.15
CA LEU A 33 -6.88 -6.07 -8.17
C LEU A 33 -7.77 -5.25 -7.22
N GLU A 34 -8.84 -4.67 -7.72
CA GLU A 34 -9.85 -4.00 -6.90
C GLU A 34 -10.53 -4.99 -5.96
N ALA A 35 -10.94 -6.17 -6.44
CA ALA A 35 -11.52 -7.22 -5.61
C ALA A 35 -10.55 -7.70 -4.52
N LEU A 36 -9.27 -7.85 -4.83
CA LEU A 36 -8.25 -8.19 -3.83
C LEU A 36 -8.16 -7.15 -2.72
N LEU A 37 -8.09 -5.86 -3.06
CA LEU A 37 -8.03 -4.77 -2.06
C LEU A 37 -9.35 -4.59 -1.31
N ARG A 38 -10.47 -4.94 -1.93
CA ARG A 38 -11.79 -4.88 -1.31
C ARG A 38 -11.99 -6.01 -0.29
N ASP A 39 -11.65 -7.24 -0.68
CA ASP A 39 -12.09 -8.44 0.02
C ASP A 39 -11.03 -8.93 1.03
N LEU A 40 -9.73 -8.70 0.78
CA LEU A 40 -8.66 -9.14 1.68
C LEU A 40 -8.75 -8.52 3.08
N PRO A 41 -8.99 -7.19 3.25
CA PRO A 41 -9.20 -6.61 4.58
C PRO A 41 -10.35 -7.26 5.34
N ASP A 42 -11.48 -7.50 4.67
CA ASP A 42 -12.70 -8.02 5.29
C ASP A 42 -12.46 -9.48 5.77
N HIS A 43 -11.75 -10.30 4.98
CA HIS A 43 -11.32 -11.65 5.40
C HIS A 43 -10.37 -11.64 6.60
N MET A 44 -9.59 -10.58 6.77
CA MET A 44 -8.67 -10.38 7.91
C MET A 44 -9.37 -9.73 9.12
N GLY A 45 -10.69 -9.53 9.06
CA GLY A 45 -11.46 -8.89 10.13
C GLY A 45 -11.17 -7.39 10.28
N MET A 46 -10.67 -6.74 9.23
CA MET A 46 -10.33 -5.32 9.22
C MET A 46 -11.45 -4.50 8.61
N HIS A 47 -11.56 -3.24 9.03
CA HIS A 47 -12.58 -2.32 8.55
C HIS A 47 -11.97 -1.29 7.61
N ARG A 48 -12.43 -1.33 6.35
CA ARG A 48 -12.13 -0.31 5.35
C ARG A 48 -12.80 1.01 5.73
N ILE A 49 -12.06 2.10 5.62
CA ILE A 49 -12.53 3.47 5.91
C ILE A 49 -12.54 4.36 4.66
N SER A 50 -12.15 3.80 3.52
CA SER A 50 -12.20 4.46 2.21
C SER A 50 -12.72 3.51 1.15
N GLU A 51 -13.13 4.09 0.02
CA GLU A 51 -13.24 3.35 -1.23
C GLU A 51 -11.86 2.80 -1.65
N VAL A 52 -11.90 1.73 -2.45
CA VAL A 52 -10.70 1.20 -3.09
C VAL A 52 -10.37 2.09 -4.28
N VAL A 53 -9.11 2.48 -4.40
CA VAL A 53 -8.60 3.24 -5.54
C VAL A 53 -7.71 2.33 -6.37
N VAL A 54 -8.05 2.15 -7.64
CA VAL A 54 -7.21 1.44 -8.63
C VAL A 54 -7.00 2.36 -9.81
N VAL A 55 -5.74 2.57 -10.21
CA VAL A 55 -5.35 3.49 -11.26
C VAL A 55 -4.36 2.82 -12.19
N GLU A 56 -4.69 2.81 -13.48
CA GLU A 56 -3.75 2.43 -14.54
C GLU A 56 -2.69 3.52 -14.73
N VAL A 57 -1.43 3.11 -14.76
CA VAL A 57 -0.28 4.00 -14.90
C VAL A 57 0.47 3.60 -16.17
N GLY A 58 0.55 4.51 -17.14
CA GLY A 58 1.39 4.32 -18.31
C GLY A 58 2.90 4.38 -17.97
N PRO A 59 3.77 3.90 -18.87
CA PRO A 59 5.22 3.86 -18.62
C PRO A 59 5.78 5.24 -18.26
N LYS A 60 6.58 5.31 -17.20
CA LYS A 60 7.18 6.57 -16.73
C LYS A 60 8.68 6.65 -16.97
N ASN A 61 9.40 5.54 -16.81
CA ASN A 61 10.85 5.50 -16.97
C ASN A 61 11.34 4.06 -17.20
N ARG A 62 12.66 3.88 -17.39
CA ARG A 62 13.24 2.54 -17.61
C ARG A 62 12.90 1.53 -16.51
N LYS A 63 12.66 1.95 -15.27
CA LYS A 63 12.28 1.05 -14.16
C LYS A 63 10.77 0.85 -14.04
N ASP A 64 9.96 1.64 -14.74
CA ASP A 64 8.50 1.60 -14.68
C ASP A 64 7.91 1.49 -16.10
N PRO A 65 7.67 0.25 -16.58
CA PRO A 65 7.05 0.00 -17.87
C PRO A 65 5.53 0.27 -17.88
N GLY A 66 4.96 0.76 -16.77
CA GLY A 66 3.53 0.87 -16.56
C GLY A 66 2.90 -0.39 -15.98
N GLY A 67 1.64 -0.26 -15.59
CA GLY A 67 0.86 -1.28 -14.89
C GLY A 67 -0.27 -0.66 -14.08
N ILE A 68 -0.58 -1.23 -12.92
CA ILE A 68 -1.71 -0.78 -12.09
C ILE A 68 -1.22 -0.50 -10.68
N SER A 69 -1.64 0.64 -10.12
CA SER A 69 -1.45 0.98 -8.72
C SER A 69 -2.78 0.93 -7.99
N GLY A 70 -2.79 0.34 -6.80
CA GLY A 70 -4.00 0.18 -5.99
C GLY A 70 -3.76 0.55 -4.53
N PHE A 71 -4.79 1.10 -3.88
CA PHE A 71 -4.73 1.51 -2.47
C PHE A 71 -6.10 1.43 -1.79
N VAL A 72 -6.12 1.04 -0.52
CA VAL A 72 -7.29 1.15 0.35
C VAL A 72 -6.85 1.52 1.77
N MET A 73 -7.55 2.48 2.37
CA MET A 73 -7.38 2.81 3.78
C MET A 73 -8.25 1.90 4.63
N ILE A 74 -7.65 1.35 5.67
CA ILE A 74 -8.35 0.66 6.75
C ILE A 74 -8.15 1.46 8.03
N ALA A 75 -8.97 1.21 9.05
CA ALA A 75 -8.80 1.87 10.34
C ALA A 75 -7.34 1.69 10.81
N GLU A 76 -6.64 2.81 11.00
CA GLU A 76 -5.29 2.88 11.59
C GLU A 76 -4.13 2.36 10.71
N SER A 77 -4.40 1.94 9.47
CA SER A 77 -3.37 1.48 8.52
C SER A 77 -3.83 1.49 7.05
N HIS A 78 -3.28 0.64 6.17
CA HIS A 78 -3.60 0.63 4.74
C HIS A 78 -3.08 -0.63 4.05
N PHE A 79 -3.71 -0.99 2.93
CA PHE A 79 -3.15 -1.94 1.96
C PHE A 79 -2.84 -1.22 0.64
N SER A 80 -1.72 -1.53 0.02
CA SER A 80 -1.32 -0.98 -1.28
C SER A 80 -0.67 -2.01 -2.18
N LEU A 81 -0.88 -1.89 -3.49
CA LEU A 81 -0.23 -2.73 -4.48
C LEU A 81 0.25 -1.92 -5.68
N HIS A 82 1.32 -2.40 -6.31
CA HIS A 82 1.79 -1.92 -7.60
C HIS A 82 2.14 -3.12 -8.47
N THR A 83 1.46 -3.25 -9.61
CA THR A 83 1.71 -4.32 -10.58
C THR A 83 2.52 -3.80 -11.76
N PHE A 84 3.34 -4.68 -12.31
CA PHE A 84 4.12 -4.44 -13.52
C PHE A 84 3.94 -5.65 -14.46
N PRO A 85 2.82 -5.72 -15.20
CA PRO A 85 2.47 -6.90 -16.01
C PRO A 85 3.57 -7.32 -16.98
N ALA A 86 4.20 -6.36 -17.67
CA ALA A 86 5.30 -6.62 -18.60
C ALA A 86 6.55 -7.23 -17.95
N ARG A 87 6.66 -7.15 -16.62
CA ARG A 87 7.76 -7.72 -15.82
C ARG A 87 7.33 -8.91 -14.98
N ARG A 88 6.05 -9.29 -15.02
CA ARG A 88 5.49 -10.36 -14.18
C ARG A 88 5.81 -10.11 -12.70
N PHE A 89 5.82 -8.84 -12.29
CA PHE A 89 6.22 -8.42 -10.95
C PHE A 89 5.09 -7.65 -10.27
N ILE A 90 4.92 -7.89 -8.98
CA ILE A 90 4.01 -7.13 -8.12
C ILE A 90 4.72 -6.85 -6.79
N THR A 91 4.48 -5.68 -6.24
CA THR A 91 4.81 -5.38 -4.84
C THR A 91 3.51 -5.03 -4.10
N LEU A 92 3.36 -5.53 -2.88
CA LEU A 92 2.17 -5.41 -2.05
C LEU A 92 2.57 -5.09 -0.61
N ASP A 93 1.92 -4.09 -0.03
CA ASP A 93 2.02 -3.72 1.38
C ASP A 93 0.70 -4.02 2.08
N ILE A 94 0.77 -4.78 3.17
CA ILE A 94 -0.35 -5.07 4.08
C ILE A 94 0.07 -4.56 5.45
N TYR A 95 -0.31 -3.32 5.76
CA TYR A 95 -0.08 -2.74 7.07
C TYR A 95 -1.33 -2.84 7.93
N THR A 96 -1.18 -3.31 9.16
CA THR A 96 -2.28 -3.64 10.08
C THR A 96 -1.94 -3.21 11.50
N CYS A 97 -2.94 -2.88 12.32
CA CYS A 97 -2.80 -2.68 13.76
C CYS A 97 -2.89 -4.01 14.56
N GLN A 98 -2.96 -5.15 13.88
CA GLN A 98 -2.94 -6.46 14.54
C GLN A 98 -1.49 -6.84 14.91
N ASN A 99 -1.32 -7.47 16.06
CA ASN A 99 0.00 -7.89 16.54
C ASN A 99 0.50 -9.20 15.90
N SER A 100 -0.40 -9.96 15.28
CA SER A 100 -0.08 -11.21 14.58
C SER A 100 -0.89 -11.32 13.29
N LEU A 101 -0.23 -11.80 12.23
CA LEU A 101 -0.86 -12.10 10.94
C LEU A 101 -0.53 -13.53 10.54
N ASP A 102 -1.49 -14.25 9.97
CA ASP A 102 -1.23 -15.52 9.30
C ASP A 102 -0.63 -15.25 7.91
N THR A 103 0.68 -15.01 7.89
CA THR A 103 1.41 -14.69 6.68
C THR A 103 1.40 -15.83 5.67
N ALA A 104 1.27 -17.08 6.12
CA ALA A 104 1.21 -18.25 5.25
C ALA A 104 -0.12 -18.31 4.50
N ALA A 105 -1.24 -18.07 5.20
CA ALA A 105 -2.56 -18.02 4.56
C ALA A 105 -2.65 -16.87 3.54
N ILE A 106 -2.16 -15.68 3.90
CA ILE A 106 -2.15 -14.51 3.03
C ILE A 106 -1.31 -14.75 1.79
N THR A 107 -0.08 -15.23 1.95
CA THR A 107 0.83 -15.49 0.82
C THR A 107 0.31 -16.59 -0.10
N ALA A 108 -0.30 -17.65 0.44
CA ALA A 108 -0.94 -18.70 -0.36
C ALA A 108 -2.14 -18.16 -1.17
N GLN A 109 -2.98 -17.33 -0.55
CA GLN A 109 -4.11 -16.68 -1.25
C GLN A 109 -3.61 -15.79 -2.39
N LEU A 110 -2.58 -14.96 -2.14
CA LEU A 110 -1.99 -14.08 -3.15
C LEU A 110 -1.32 -14.87 -4.28
N ALA A 111 -0.58 -15.94 -3.96
CA ALA A 111 0.02 -16.83 -4.94
C ALA A 111 -1.04 -17.41 -5.88
N SER A 112 -2.13 -17.92 -5.30
CA SER A 112 -3.25 -18.49 -6.07
C SER A 112 -3.97 -17.42 -6.91
N ALA A 113 -4.22 -16.25 -6.34
CA ALA A 113 -4.96 -15.17 -7.00
C ALA A 113 -4.18 -14.51 -8.13
N LEU A 114 -2.86 -14.36 -8.01
CA LEU A 114 -2.02 -13.64 -8.98
C LEU A 114 -1.14 -14.55 -9.83
N GLY A 115 -1.13 -15.86 -9.55
CA GLY A 115 -0.29 -16.83 -10.24
C GLY A 115 1.20 -16.62 -9.93
N LEU A 116 1.55 -16.27 -8.69
CA LEU A 116 2.94 -16.11 -8.26
C LEU A 116 3.59 -17.48 -8.12
N THR A 117 4.78 -17.65 -8.70
CA THR A 117 5.58 -18.87 -8.52
C THR A 117 6.77 -18.67 -7.58
N ASP A 118 7.13 -17.42 -7.32
CA ASP A 118 8.19 -17.05 -6.37
C ASP A 118 7.83 -15.73 -5.67
N MET A 119 8.27 -15.55 -4.43
CA MET A 119 8.02 -14.34 -3.66
C MET A 119 9.01 -14.14 -2.52
N ASP A 120 9.39 -12.87 -2.30
CA ASP A 120 10.02 -12.44 -1.06
C ASP A 120 8.95 -11.93 -0.09
N VAL A 121 9.06 -12.31 1.18
CA VAL A 121 8.11 -11.95 2.23
C VAL A 121 8.85 -11.29 3.38
N PHE A 122 8.50 -10.04 3.68
CA PHE A 122 9.10 -9.26 4.75
C PHE A 122 8.04 -8.94 5.80
N VAL A 123 8.34 -9.27 7.06
CA VAL A 123 7.45 -9.00 8.19
C VAL A 123 8.14 -8.05 9.16
N GLN A 124 7.58 -6.87 9.33
CA GLN A 124 8.13 -5.84 10.21
C GLN A 124 7.11 -5.46 11.30
N PRO A 125 7.38 -5.78 12.57
CA PRO A 125 6.64 -5.22 13.69
C PRO A 125 6.73 -3.69 13.70
N ARG A 126 5.61 -3.02 13.96
CA ARG A 126 5.48 -1.55 13.93
C ARG A 126 5.08 -1.03 15.30
N GLY A 127 5.59 0.15 15.63
CA GLY A 127 5.30 0.82 16.89
C GLY A 127 5.66 -0.02 18.11
N LEU A 128 6.88 -0.55 18.20
CA LEU A 128 7.36 -1.38 19.33
C LEU A 128 7.35 -0.69 20.70
N ARG A 129 7.10 0.62 20.72
CA ARG A 129 7.02 1.47 21.91
C ARG A 129 5.78 2.35 21.84
N TYR A 130 4.69 1.81 21.29
CA TYR A 130 3.43 2.53 21.21
C TYR A 130 2.88 2.73 22.63
N PRO A 131 2.59 3.97 23.06
CA PRO A 131 2.04 4.20 24.39
C PRO A 131 0.65 3.57 24.51
N SER A 132 0.45 2.73 25.52
CA SER A 132 -0.86 2.10 25.78
C SER A 132 -1.89 3.05 26.36
N GLU A 133 -1.46 4.26 26.76
CA GLU A 133 -2.31 5.28 27.32
C GLU A 133 -2.08 6.62 26.62
N ASN A 134 -3.16 7.39 26.50
CA ASN A 134 -3.07 8.77 26.03
C ASN A 134 -2.20 9.60 26.97
N HIS A 135 -1.41 10.50 26.40
CA HIS A 135 -0.58 11.39 27.20
C HIS A 135 -1.45 12.25 28.13
N PRO A 136 -1.23 12.24 29.46
CA PRO A 136 -2.13 12.87 30.44
C PRO A 136 -2.22 14.39 30.31
N GLY A 137 -1.19 15.02 29.72
CA GLY A 137 -1.16 16.46 29.42
C GLY A 137 -1.78 16.88 28.09
N ILE A 138 -2.30 15.94 27.28
CA ILE A 138 -2.92 16.25 25.98
C ILE A 138 -4.43 15.99 26.08
N PRO A 139 -5.29 17.02 25.91
CA PRO A 139 -6.73 16.83 25.96
C PRO A 139 -7.20 15.89 24.85
N SER A 140 -8.11 14.96 25.18
CA SER A 140 -8.71 14.06 24.18
C SER A 140 -9.46 14.80 23.07
N ALA A 141 -9.86 16.06 23.28
CA ALA A 141 -10.48 16.91 22.26
C ALA A 141 -9.53 17.35 21.13
N LEU A 142 -8.20 17.27 21.33
CA LEU A 142 -7.23 17.43 20.25
C LEU A 142 -7.15 16.18 19.35
N ALA A 143 -7.75 15.06 19.76
CA ALA A 143 -7.84 13.82 19.00
C ALA A 143 -8.92 13.89 17.90
N ILE A 144 -8.83 14.91 17.05
CA ILE A 144 -9.72 15.23 15.92
C ILE A 144 -11.01 15.97 16.35
N GLY A 145 -10.85 17.23 16.77
CA GLY A 145 -11.84 18.26 16.41
C GLY A 145 -11.75 18.54 14.91
N SER A 146 -12.85 18.88 14.24
CA SER A 146 -12.91 19.12 12.80
C SER A 146 -11.67 19.88 12.31
N PRO A 147 -10.86 19.31 11.39
CA PRO A 147 -9.66 19.98 10.94
C PRO A 147 -10.06 21.34 10.33
N PRO A 148 -9.30 22.42 10.56
CA PRO A 148 -9.49 23.64 9.79
C PRO A 148 -9.45 23.24 8.31
N SER A 149 -10.43 23.70 7.54
CA SER A 149 -10.58 23.33 6.12
C SER A 149 -9.22 23.47 5.43
N CYS A 150 -8.64 22.34 5.02
CA CYS A 150 -7.37 22.36 4.33
C CYS A 150 -7.58 23.19 3.06
N PRO A 151 -6.89 24.34 2.88
CA PRO A 151 -7.08 25.15 1.69
C PRO A 151 -6.66 24.28 0.50
N VAL A 152 -7.64 23.88 -0.32
CA VAL A 152 -7.39 23.13 -1.54
C VAL A 152 -6.60 24.05 -2.45
N ASN A 153 -5.27 23.88 -2.46
CA ASN A 153 -4.44 24.53 -3.44
C ASN A 153 -4.76 23.85 -4.77
N SER A 154 -5.51 24.52 -5.64
CA SER A 154 -6.01 24.03 -6.93
C SER A 154 -4.91 23.78 -7.98
N ARG A 155 -3.71 23.44 -7.53
CA ARG A 155 -2.50 23.26 -8.33
C ARG A 155 -2.13 21.78 -8.46
N LEU A 156 -3.09 20.99 -8.93
CA LEU A 156 -2.83 19.79 -9.71
C LEU A 156 -3.56 19.93 -11.05
N LYS A 157 -3.22 21.00 -11.79
CA LYS A 157 -3.43 21.07 -13.24
C LYS A 157 -2.05 20.91 -13.87
N GLY A 158 -1.84 19.79 -14.56
CA GLY A 158 -0.61 19.53 -15.32
C GLY A 158 0.12 18.26 -14.90
N ALA A 159 -0.53 17.09 -15.00
CA ALA A 159 0.21 15.93 -15.46
C ALA A 159 0.33 16.13 -16.98
N ASP A 160 1.47 16.69 -17.42
CA ASP A 160 1.78 16.93 -18.82
C ASP A 160 1.51 15.67 -19.64
N THR A 161 0.48 15.75 -20.48
CA THR A 161 0.34 14.93 -21.68
C THR A 161 1.29 15.51 -22.72
N ASP A 162 2.60 15.41 -22.50
CA ASP A 162 3.58 15.79 -23.51
C ASP A 162 4.36 14.56 -23.96
N THR A 163 3.72 13.84 -24.88
CA THR A 163 4.35 12.86 -25.73
C THR A 163 5.39 13.56 -26.61
N GLN A 164 6.67 13.45 -26.29
CA GLN A 164 7.72 13.62 -27.29
C GLN A 164 8.29 12.25 -27.67
N PRO A 165 8.23 11.83 -28.96
CA PRO A 165 8.86 10.60 -29.39
C PRO A 165 10.39 10.76 -29.41
N LEU A 166 11.08 9.78 -28.81
CA LEU A 166 12.52 9.60 -28.95
C LEU A 166 12.86 9.16 -30.38
N SER A 167 12.90 10.12 -31.31
CA SER A 167 13.57 9.96 -32.59
C SER A 167 14.49 11.16 -32.81
N LYS A 168 15.79 10.93 -32.62
CA LYS A 168 16.96 11.56 -33.29
C LYS A 168 18.14 11.69 -32.32
N LEU A 169 18.91 10.62 -32.21
CA LEU A 169 20.37 10.74 -32.16
C LEU A 169 20.95 9.72 -33.16
N SER A 170 20.96 10.12 -34.42
CA SER A 170 21.95 9.68 -35.39
C SER A 170 22.72 10.92 -35.83
N ALA A 171 24.02 10.74 -36.05
CA ALA A 171 25.02 11.70 -36.53
C ALA A 171 25.63 12.63 -35.48
N MET A 172 26.79 12.22 -34.93
CA MET A 172 28.03 13.00 -35.01
C MET A 172 29.23 12.13 -34.60
N ARG A 173 30.06 11.83 -35.61
CA ARG A 173 31.49 11.41 -35.63
C ARG A 173 32.05 10.60 -34.46
#